data_AF-M0DMX4-F1
#
_entry.id   AF-M0DMX4-F1
#
_cell.length_a   1.000
_cell.length_b   1.000
_cell.length_c   1.000
_cell.angle_alpha   90.00
_cell.angle_beta   90.00
_cell.angle_gamma   90.00
#
_symmetry.space_group_name_H-M   'P 1'
#
loop_
_entity.id
_entity.type
_entity.pdbx_description
1 polymer ?
#
loop_
_entity_poly.entity_id
_entity_poly.type
_entity_poly.pdbx_seq_one_letter_code
_entity_poly.pdbx_strand_id
1 'polypeptide(L)'
;MSPVVRRDGRGIAPVAGVLLIAITVVLAGGVATATLDAPSDPPPSAVLSLSATDDRVSIYHRGGDPIDVAAATVRVRVDGEPLDEQPPVPFFSATGYRPGPTGPFNAASGDTWRAGDTATFRVAGTTRRSPRAGR
;
A
#
# COMPACT_ATOMS: atom_id res chain seq x y z
N MET A 1 -42.34 -66.76 -31.42
CA MET A 1 -40.89 -66.76 -31.73
C MET A 1 -40.47 -65.30 -31.91
N SER A 2 -39.98 -64.65 -30.85
CA SER A 2 -39.58 -63.23 -30.91
C SER A 2 -38.07 -63.12 -31.11
N PRO A 3 -37.58 -62.33 -32.08
CA PRO A 3 -36.15 -62.15 -32.26
C PRO A 3 -35.60 -61.26 -31.15
N VAL A 4 -34.63 -61.78 -30.39
CA VAL A 4 -33.81 -60.97 -29.48
C VAL A 4 -32.79 -60.22 -30.33
N VAL A 5 -32.98 -58.91 -30.49
CA VAL A 5 -31.95 -58.02 -31.04
C VAL A 5 -30.78 -57.98 -30.05
N ARG A 6 -29.66 -58.61 -30.41
CA ARG A 6 -28.39 -58.40 -29.71
C ARG A 6 -27.88 -57.02 -30.14
N ARG A 7 -27.91 -56.05 -29.21
CA ARG A 7 -27.22 -54.78 -29.42
C ARG A 7 -25.73 -55.00 -29.19
N ASP A 8 -24.94 -54.80 -30.24
CA ASP A 8 -23.48 -54.87 -30.19
C ASP A 8 -22.92 -53.76 -29.28
N GLY A 9 -22.66 -54.12 -28.02
CA GLY A 9 -22.04 -53.22 -27.02
C GLY A 9 -20.54 -52.95 -27.26
N ARG A 10 -19.98 -53.33 -28.41
CA ARG A 10 -18.52 -53.42 -28.60
C ARG A 10 -17.84 -52.10 -29.00
N GLY A 11 -18.60 -51.06 -29.32
CA GLY A 11 -18.07 -49.71 -29.56
C GLY A 11 -18.17 -48.75 -28.37
N ILE A 12 -18.95 -49.10 -27.34
CA ILE A 12 -19.31 -48.16 -26.26
C ILE A 12 -18.22 -48.11 -25.18
N ALA A 13 -17.59 -49.25 -24.88
CA ALA A 13 -16.54 -49.33 -23.86
C ALA A 13 -15.31 -48.43 -24.12
N PRO A 14 -14.68 -48.43 -25.31
CA PRO A 14 -13.55 -47.54 -25.59
C PRO A 14 -13.97 -46.06 -25.65
N VAL A 15 -15.15 -45.76 -26.22
CA VAL A 15 -15.67 -44.38 -26.31
C VAL A 15 -15.98 -43.81 -24.93
N ALA A 16 -16.57 -44.61 -24.04
CA ALA A 16 -16.84 -44.22 -22.66
C ALA A 16 -15.55 -43.96 -21.87
N GLY A 17 -14.51 -44.76 -22.08
CA GLY A 17 -13.20 -44.56 -21.47
C GLY A 17 -12.53 -43.24 -21.90
N VAL A 18 -12.55 -42.95 -23.21
CA VAL A 18 -12.00 -41.68 -23.74
C VAL A 18 -12.79 -40.48 -23.25
N LEU A 19 -14.13 -40.57 -23.21
CA LEU A 19 -14.98 -39.51 -22.70
C LEU A 19 -14.72 -39.22 -21.21
N LEU A 20 -14.56 -40.27 -20.39
CA LEU A 20 -14.21 -40.12 -18.99
C LEU A 20 -12.87 -39.39 -18.82
N ILE A 21 -11.85 -39.80 -19.58
CA ILE A 21 -10.53 -39.14 -19.55
C ILE A 21 -10.67 -37.67 -19.95
N ALA A 22 -11.40 -37.35 -21.01
CA ALA A 22 -11.63 -35.98 -21.45
C ALA A 22 -12.31 -35.14 -20.36
N ILE A 23 -13.35 -35.68 -19.72
CA ILE A 23 -14.04 -35.04 -18.60
C ILE A 23 -13.08 -34.84 -17.41
N THR A 24 -12.29 -35.84 -17.05
CA THR A 24 -11.30 -35.73 -15.97
C THR A 24 -10.24 -34.67 -16.27
N VAL A 25 -9.74 -34.58 -17.50
CA VAL A 25 -8.77 -33.56 -17.91
C VAL A 25 -9.39 -32.15 -17.84
N VAL A 26 -10.63 -31.99 -18.29
CA VAL A 26 -11.35 -30.70 -18.20
C VAL A 26 -11.58 -30.31 -16.73
N LEU A 27 -12.01 -31.24 -15.88
CA LEU A 27 -12.19 -31.01 -14.45
C LEU A 27 -10.87 -30.66 -13.75
N ALA A 28 -9.81 -31.42 -14.02
CA ALA A 28 -8.48 -31.17 -13.45
C ALA A 28 -7.90 -29.84 -13.92
N GLY A 29 -8.05 -29.50 -15.21
CA GLY A 29 -7.67 -28.20 -15.76
C GLY A 29 -8.45 -27.06 -15.11
N GLY A 30 -9.76 -27.22 -14.94
CA GLY A 30 -10.62 -26.25 -14.25
C GLY A 30 -10.20 -26.02 -12.79
N VAL A 31 -9.97 -27.09 -12.02
CA VAL A 31 -9.48 -27.00 -10.63
C VAL A 31 -8.11 -26.33 -10.58
N ALA A 32 -7.18 -26.68 -11.48
CA ALA A 32 -5.87 -26.05 -11.54
C ALA A 32 -6.01 -24.53 -11.76
N THR A 33 -6.81 -24.09 -12.74
CA THR A 33 -7.04 -22.67 -13.01
C THR A 33 -7.74 -21.92 -11.88
N ALA A 34 -8.64 -22.58 -11.14
CA ALA A 34 -9.34 -21.97 -10.01
C ALA A 34 -8.46 -21.78 -8.77
N THR A 35 -7.34 -22.52 -8.69
CA THR A 35 -6.37 -22.43 -7.57
C THR A 35 -5.15 -21.57 -7.87
N LEU A 36 -4.97 -21.14 -9.12
CA LEU A 36 -3.95 -20.19 -9.52
C LEU A 36 -4.37 -18.80 -9.06
N ASP A 37 -4.14 -18.49 -7.78
CA ASP A 37 -4.20 -17.11 -7.31
C ASP A 37 -3.16 -16.30 -8.08
N ALA A 38 -3.59 -15.16 -8.64
CA ALA A 38 -2.65 -14.19 -9.16
C ALA A 38 -1.72 -13.75 -8.02
N PRO A 39 -0.41 -13.57 -8.27
CA PRO A 39 0.46 -12.99 -7.26
C PRO A 39 -0.15 -11.66 -6.82
N SER A 40 -0.38 -11.51 -5.52
CA SER A 40 -0.87 -10.26 -4.95
C SER A 40 0.13 -9.16 -5.24
N ASP A 41 -0.36 -7.97 -5.58
CA ASP A 41 0.51 -6.81 -5.72
C ASP A 41 1.26 -6.60 -4.39
N PRO A 42 2.57 -6.27 -4.45
CA PRO A 42 3.31 -5.96 -3.25
C PRO A 42 2.66 -4.78 -2.52
N PRO A 43 2.69 -4.77 -1.18
CA PRO A 43 2.17 -3.64 -0.43
C PRO A 43 2.94 -2.36 -0.81
N PRO A 44 2.28 -1.19 -0.83
CA PRO A 44 2.93 0.07 -1.16
C PRO A 44 4.06 0.36 -0.17
N SER A 45 5.17 0.91 -0.69
CA SER A 45 6.36 1.20 0.09
C SER A 45 7.01 2.52 -0.34
N ALA A 46 7.43 3.33 0.62
CA ALA A 46 8.13 4.58 0.39
C ALA A 46 9.37 4.67 1.28
N VAL A 47 10.44 5.26 0.74
CA VAL A 47 11.69 5.51 1.46
C VAL A 47 11.77 6.98 1.81
N LEU A 48 11.82 7.28 3.10
CA LEU A 48 11.92 8.65 3.60
C LEU A 48 13.27 8.87 4.27
N SER A 49 13.79 10.09 4.17
CA SER A 49 14.91 10.56 4.96
C SER A 49 14.51 11.80 5.77
N LEU A 50 14.83 11.80 7.05
CA LEU A 50 14.50 12.86 8.00
C LEU A 50 15.75 13.64 8.39
N SER A 51 15.63 14.96 8.50
CA SER A 51 16.61 15.81 9.14
C SER A 51 15.91 16.83 10.04
N ALA A 52 16.57 17.18 11.15
CA ALA A 52 16.11 18.20 12.08
C ALA A 52 17.29 19.10 12.46
N THR A 53 17.12 20.40 12.25
CA THR A 53 18.10 21.43 12.60
C THR A 53 17.38 22.56 13.31
N ASP A 54 17.80 22.85 14.54
CA ASP A 54 17.13 23.80 15.44
C ASP A 54 15.63 23.48 15.59
N ASP A 55 14.75 24.37 15.13
CA ASP A 55 13.30 24.21 15.17
C ASP A 55 12.71 23.68 13.87
N ARG A 56 13.53 23.43 12.84
CA ARG A 56 13.08 23.00 11.51
C ARG A 56 13.20 21.49 11.35
N VAL A 57 12.11 20.88 10.90
CA VAL A 57 12.06 19.48 10.47
C VAL A 57 11.88 19.44 8.96
N SER A 58 12.72 18.65 8.29
CA SER A 58 12.65 18.40 6.85
C SER A 58 12.60 16.91 6.60
N ILE A 59 11.61 16.47 5.83
CA ILE A 59 11.47 15.07 5.41
C ILE A 59 11.51 15.04 3.89
N TYR A 60 12.37 14.19 3.34
CA TYR A 60 12.56 14.02 1.92
C TYR A 60 12.11 12.64 1.48
N HIS A 61 11.31 12.57 0.43
CA HIS A 61 10.89 11.31 -0.20
C HIS A 61 11.97 10.89 -1.19
N ARG A 62 12.70 9.84 -0.82
CA ARG A 62 13.85 9.32 -1.59
C ARG A 62 13.42 8.51 -2.80
N GLY A 63 12.27 7.85 -2.74
CA GLY A 63 11.84 6.88 -3.73
C GLY A 63 10.74 5.94 -3.22
N GLY A 64 10.15 5.19 -4.14
CA GLY A 64 8.99 4.34 -3.88
C GLY A 64 7.67 5.03 -4.23
N ASP A 65 6.59 4.50 -3.67
CA ASP A 65 5.22 4.90 -3.97
C ASP A 65 4.89 6.31 -3.46
N PRO A 66 4.01 7.04 -4.16
CA PRO A 66 3.53 8.34 -3.68
C PRO A 66 2.73 8.18 -2.38
N ILE A 67 2.83 9.17 -1.50
CA ILE A 67 2.12 9.20 -0.23
C ILE A 67 0.94 10.17 -0.34
N ASP A 68 -0.24 9.70 0.03
CA ASP A 68 -1.42 10.55 0.24
C ASP A 68 -1.26 11.31 1.57
N VAL A 69 -1.01 12.61 1.47
CA VAL A 69 -0.81 13.50 2.62
C VAL A 69 -2.11 13.74 3.38
N ALA A 70 -3.27 13.73 2.71
CA ALA A 70 -4.56 13.88 3.38
C ALA A 70 -4.89 12.68 4.28
N ALA A 71 -4.35 11.50 3.97
CA ALA A 71 -4.43 10.31 4.80
C ALA A 71 -3.25 10.15 5.79
N ALA A 72 -2.25 11.04 5.72
CA ALA A 72 -1.06 10.94 6.56
C ALA A 72 -1.30 11.48 7.98
N THR A 73 -0.60 10.91 8.95
CA THR A 73 -0.56 11.44 10.32
C THR A 73 0.90 11.67 10.71
N VAL A 74 1.24 12.90 11.06
CA VAL A 74 2.57 13.23 11.59
C VAL A 74 2.51 13.25 13.11
N ARG A 75 3.47 12.59 13.76
CA ARG A 75 3.64 12.63 15.22
C ARG A 75 5.04 13.04 15.58
N VAL A 76 5.17 14.13 16.31
CA VAL A 76 6.45 14.69 16.74
C VAL A 76 6.62 14.45 18.24
N ARG A 77 7.79 13.91 18.58
CA ARG A 77 8.28 13.74 19.95
C ARG A 77 9.68 14.33 20.06
N VAL A 78 9.93 15.08 21.14
CA VAL A 78 11.25 15.63 21.45
C VAL A 78 11.72 14.96 22.73
N ASP A 79 12.85 14.25 22.67
CA ASP A 79 13.37 13.42 23.76
C ASP A 79 12.35 12.41 24.32
N GLY A 80 11.50 11.86 23.43
CA GLY A 80 10.45 10.90 23.79
C GLY A 80 9.12 11.53 24.22
N GLU A 81 9.09 12.82 24.54
CA GLU A 81 7.88 13.52 24.96
C GLU A 81 7.11 14.06 23.74
N PRO A 82 5.81 13.76 23.57
CA PRO A 82 5.01 14.35 22.51
C PRO A 82 4.90 15.87 22.67
N LEU A 83 4.84 16.59 21.55
CA LEU A 83 4.42 17.98 21.56
C LEU A 83 2.96 18.09 22.04
N ASP A 84 2.66 19.16 22.77
CA ASP A 84 1.31 19.51 23.21
C ASP A 84 0.32 19.56 22.03
N GLU A 85 0.80 20.07 20.89
CA GLU A 85 0.04 20.17 19.65
C GLU A 85 0.75 19.43 18.52
N GLN A 86 0.09 18.40 17.99
CA GLN A 86 0.59 17.60 16.87
C GLN A 86 0.25 18.26 15.54
N PRO A 87 1.06 18.08 14.48
CA PRO A 87 0.82 18.77 13.23
C PRO A 87 -0.40 18.15 12.54
N PRO A 88 -1.47 18.91 12.27
CA PRO A 88 -2.43 18.49 11.27
C PRO A 88 -1.71 18.50 9.93
N VAL A 89 -1.83 17.45 9.11
CA VAL A 89 -1.34 17.47 7.72
C VAL A 89 -2.47 17.10 6.76
N PRO A 90 -2.58 17.76 5.60
CA PRO A 90 -1.86 18.99 5.24
C PRO A 90 -2.36 20.22 6.05
N PHE A 91 -1.59 21.30 6.10
CA PHE A 91 -1.95 22.55 6.79
C PHE A 91 -1.33 23.78 6.14
N PHE A 92 -1.89 24.97 6.40
CA PHE A 92 -1.30 26.26 6.01
C PHE A 92 -0.78 27.03 7.24
N SER A 93 -1.38 26.79 8.41
CA SER A 93 -0.91 27.25 9.72
C SER A 93 -1.54 26.38 10.81
N ALA A 94 -0.81 26.12 11.89
CA ALA A 94 -1.29 25.29 12.99
C ALA A 94 -0.70 25.77 14.32
N THR A 95 -1.49 25.69 15.38
CA THR A 95 -1.04 25.98 16.75
C THR A 95 0.14 25.07 17.09
N GLY A 96 1.16 25.62 17.77
CA GLY A 96 2.39 24.89 18.08
C GLY A 96 3.43 24.88 16.94
N TYR A 97 3.17 25.52 15.80
CA TYR A 97 4.09 25.60 14.67
C TYR A 97 4.37 27.05 14.25
N ARG A 98 5.61 27.33 13.83
CA ARG A 98 6.02 28.59 13.19
C ARG A 98 5.70 28.50 11.68
N PRO A 99 5.70 29.63 10.92
CA PRO A 99 4.76 29.86 9.82
C PRO A 99 4.71 28.71 8.81
N GLY A 100 3.57 28.63 8.11
CA GLY A 100 3.08 27.49 7.34
C GLY A 100 4.10 26.56 6.68
N PRO A 101 3.80 25.26 6.65
CA PRO A 101 4.71 24.27 6.10
C PRO A 101 4.95 24.55 4.61
N THR A 102 5.99 23.94 4.06
CA THR A 102 6.27 23.99 2.63
C THR A 102 6.24 22.60 2.01
N GLY A 103 6.07 22.56 0.70
CA GLY A 103 6.01 21.30 -0.03
C GLY A 103 4.72 20.54 0.31
N PRO A 104 4.74 19.20 0.32
CA PRO A 104 3.53 18.39 0.40
C PRO A 104 2.67 18.60 1.64
N PHE A 105 3.24 19.07 2.76
CA PHE A 105 2.44 19.39 3.96
C PHE A 105 1.69 20.71 3.86
N ASN A 106 1.98 21.55 2.86
CA ASN A 106 1.23 22.77 2.62
C ASN A 106 -0.08 22.44 1.90
N ALA A 107 -1.22 22.77 2.52
CA ALA A 107 -2.54 22.52 1.92
C ALA A 107 -2.74 23.21 0.54
N ALA A 108 -1.94 24.23 0.20
CA ALA A 108 -1.95 24.86 -1.12
C ALA A 108 -1.12 24.10 -2.18
N SER A 109 -0.34 23.10 -1.80
CA SER A 109 0.57 22.33 -2.70
C SER A 109 -0.04 21.03 -3.22
N GLY A 110 -1.26 20.69 -2.81
CA GLY A 110 -1.94 19.43 -3.12
C GLY A 110 -1.58 18.29 -2.17
N ASP A 111 -2.32 17.18 -2.27
CA ASP A 111 -2.30 16.12 -1.25
C ASP A 111 -1.39 14.94 -1.60
N THR A 112 -0.60 15.01 -2.67
CA THR A 112 0.28 13.91 -3.09
C THR A 112 1.75 14.26 -2.90
N TRP A 113 2.45 13.47 -2.09
CA TRP A 113 3.89 13.58 -1.89
C TRP A 113 4.62 12.54 -2.73
N ARG A 114 5.47 13.00 -3.66
CA ARG A 114 6.23 12.16 -4.59
C ARG A 114 7.71 12.10 -4.28
N ALA A 115 8.39 11.10 -4.83
CA ALA A 115 9.84 10.99 -4.80
C ALA A 115 10.49 12.25 -5.41
N GLY A 116 11.44 12.82 -4.68
CA GLY A 116 12.05 14.11 -5.01
C GLY A 116 11.47 15.29 -4.25
N ASP A 117 10.27 15.17 -3.65
CA ASP A 117 9.70 16.26 -2.89
C ASP A 117 10.21 16.27 -1.44
N THR A 118 10.28 17.48 -0.87
CA THR A 118 10.62 17.70 0.53
C THR A 118 9.47 18.39 1.24
N ALA A 119 8.97 17.78 2.31
CA ALA A 119 8.04 18.41 3.24
C ALA A 119 8.81 19.07 4.37
N THR A 120 8.51 20.34 4.68
CA THR A 120 9.17 21.04 5.80
C THR A 120 8.19 21.80 6.67
N PHE A 121 8.44 21.80 7.98
CA PHE A 121 7.70 22.58 8.96
C PHE A 121 8.61 23.00 10.12
N ARG A 122 8.16 23.97 10.92
CA ARG A 122 8.90 24.46 12.10
C ARG A 122 8.09 24.30 13.37
N VAL A 123 8.68 23.70 14.39
CA VAL A 123 8.08 23.57 15.72
C VAL A 123 8.21 24.89 16.47
N ALA A 124 7.12 25.40 17.05
CA ALA A 124 7.19 26.58 17.91
C ALA A 124 7.91 26.21 19.23
N GLY A 125 8.77 27.09 19.72
CA GLY A 125 9.57 26.87 20.93
C GLY A 125 8.78 26.89 22.23
N THR A 126 7.72 26.09 22.35
CA THR A 126 7.03 25.83 23.63
C THR A 126 7.81 24.85 24.50
N THR A 127 8.76 24.11 23.91
CA THR A 127 9.73 23.27 24.63
C THR A 127 11.12 23.88 24.53
N ARG A 128 11.82 24.00 25.66
CA ARG A 128 13.19 24.56 25.77
C ARG A 128 14.26 23.64 25.13
N ARG A 129 13.88 22.73 24.24
CA ARG A 129 14.70 21.62 23.70
C ARG A 129 14.59 21.56 22.18
N SER A 130 15.68 21.19 21.52
CA SER A 130 15.76 21.10 20.05
C SER A 130 15.40 19.69 19.55
N PRO A 131 14.50 19.55 18.56
CA PRO A 131 14.25 18.30 17.84
C PRO A 131 15.51 17.65 17.27
N ARG A 132 15.64 16.33 17.41
CA ARG A 132 16.65 15.50 16.74
C ARG A 132 15.95 14.40 15.94
N ALA A 133 16.59 13.90 14.88
CA ALA A 133 16.05 12.82 14.08
C ALA A 133 15.86 11.54 14.93
N GLY A 134 14.66 10.96 14.91
CA GLY A 134 14.35 9.66 15.49
C GLY A 134 14.86 8.53 14.60
N ARG A 135 15.34 7.44 15.21
CA ARG A 135 15.90 6.27 14.52
C ARG A 135 14.82 5.26 14.16
#